data_AF-A0A3B8NAT4-F1
#
_entry.id   AF-A0A3B8NAT4-F1
#
_cell.length_a   1.000
_cell.length_b   1.000
_cell.length_c   1.000
_cell.angle_alpha   90.00
_cell.angle_beta   90.00
_cell.angle_gamma   90.00
#
_symmetry.space_group_name_H-M   'P 1'
#
loop_
_entity.id
_entity.type
_entity.pdbx_description
1 polymer ?
#
loop_
_entity_poly.entity_id
_entity_poly.type
_entity_poly.pdbx_seq_one_letter_code
_entity_poly.pdbx_strand_id
1 'polypeptide(L)'
;MKLCVIRGCYDLLRVIPFGKPDKCEFKFCFLGNDYEFRMHPLGDHCFLTPGAHFHLNEWEITYHKKKAVEPAKFQIKSISNPPFYHNTPIKNIADPRTSAEFPIPLARLGIVKNDVFREYKKKEKNHEILDIGDSNVVELYLVSSTFNLNSFLRKWEVFELIYTVAPMEYFVNGKFVPGFFTPKLEAIYSNDEPSFFKAKINLNDQVGVLVNWFSDDNIDGVKQRSFFSVYENGEYLKYLACAPINYYYPDGSKSPTREARVHQLGRASGRMDPGEYHHWKDVFEALSGQVKKQKLKLDGFSLEAARMNRRNRLLF
;
A
#
# COMPACT_ATOMS: atom_id res chain seq x y z
N MET A 1 -6.41 0.16 -19.56
CA MET A 1 -5.22 1.03 -19.51
C MET A 1 -4.03 0.23 -19.01
N LYS A 2 -2.79 0.61 -19.31
CA LYS A 2 -1.59 0.04 -18.67
C LYS A 2 -0.92 1.13 -17.86
N LEU A 3 -0.49 0.85 -16.63
CA LEU A 3 0.35 1.76 -15.87
C LEU A 3 1.82 1.52 -16.23
N CYS A 4 2.57 2.58 -16.51
CA CYS A 4 4.01 2.57 -16.67
C CYS A 4 4.63 3.53 -15.64
N VAL A 5 5.39 2.99 -14.70
CA VAL A 5 6.15 3.78 -13.72
C VAL A 5 7.55 4.01 -14.28
N ILE A 6 7.95 5.27 -14.38
CA ILE A 6 9.25 5.68 -14.91
C ILE A 6 9.98 6.59 -13.92
N ARG A 7 11.31 6.66 -14.05
CA ARG A 7 12.15 7.67 -13.40
C ARG A 7 13.05 8.29 -14.47
N GLY A 8 12.76 9.53 -14.85
CA GLY A 8 13.44 10.16 -15.99
C GLY A 8 13.26 9.34 -17.27
N CYS A 9 14.36 8.88 -17.88
CA CYS A 9 14.31 8.05 -19.08
C CYS A 9 14.25 6.53 -18.81
N TYR A 10 14.11 6.09 -17.55
CA TYR A 10 14.15 4.68 -17.19
C TYR A 10 12.76 4.09 -16.93
N ASP A 11 12.51 2.90 -17.48
CA ASP A 11 11.29 2.11 -17.25
C ASP A 11 11.50 1.20 -16.04
N LEU A 12 10.71 1.39 -15.00
CA LEU A 12 10.91 0.72 -13.72
C LEU A 12 9.97 -0.47 -13.56
N LEU A 13 8.69 -0.23 -13.79
CA LEU A 13 7.62 -1.19 -13.58
C LEU A 13 6.43 -0.88 -14.49
N ARG A 14 5.84 -1.92 -15.07
CA ARG A 14 4.54 -1.83 -15.73
C ARG A 14 3.51 -2.71 -15.05
N VAL A 15 2.32 -2.16 -14.80
CA VAL A 15 1.14 -2.93 -14.38
C VAL A 15 0.21 -3.07 -15.57
N ILE A 16 0.05 -4.32 -16.03
CA ILE A 16 -0.60 -4.63 -17.30
C ILE A 16 -1.82 -5.52 -17.02
N PRO A 17 -3.04 -4.99 -17.18
CA PRO A 17 -4.24 -5.80 -17.15
C PRO A 17 -4.23 -6.86 -18.24
N PHE A 18 -4.75 -8.04 -17.92
CA PHE A 18 -4.93 -9.13 -18.88
C PHE A 18 -6.26 -9.85 -18.62
N GLY A 19 -6.65 -10.73 -19.54
CA GLY A 19 -7.93 -11.42 -19.45
C GLY A 19 -9.10 -10.57 -19.97
N LYS A 20 -10.32 -10.95 -19.57
CA LYS A 20 -11.54 -10.25 -19.99
C LYS A 20 -11.71 -8.92 -19.21
N PRO A 21 -12.32 -7.87 -19.79
CA PRO A 21 -12.45 -6.56 -19.14
C PRO A 21 -13.17 -6.56 -17.79
N ASP A 22 -14.05 -7.54 -17.56
CA ASP A 22 -14.77 -7.77 -16.30
C ASP A 22 -13.95 -8.54 -15.25
N LYS A 23 -12.67 -8.82 -15.53
CA LYS A 23 -11.74 -9.47 -14.63
C LYS A 23 -10.69 -8.48 -14.13
N CYS A 24 -10.59 -8.38 -12.80
CA CYS A 24 -9.43 -7.84 -12.11
C CYS A 24 -8.28 -8.85 -12.16
N GLU A 25 -7.62 -8.94 -13.31
CA GLU A 25 -6.40 -9.72 -13.49
C GLU A 25 -5.35 -8.81 -14.13
N PHE A 26 -4.16 -8.74 -13.55
CA PHE A 26 -3.07 -7.93 -14.06
C PHE A 26 -1.73 -8.53 -13.69
N LYS A 27 -0.71 -8.16 -14.44
CA LYS A 27 0.66 -8.61 -14.21
C LYS A 27 1.61 -7.45 -13.97
N PHE A 28 2.63 -7.69 -13.16
CA PHE A 28 3.78 -6.83 -13.02
C PHE A 28 4.82 -7.24 -14.05
N CYS A 29 5.29 -6.27 -14.83
CA CYS A 29 6.30 -6.50 -15.85
C CYS A 29 7.49 -5.56 -15.59
N PHE A 30 8.65 -6.18 -15.35
CA PHE A 30 9.90 -5.50 -15.01
C PHE A 30 10.80 -5.28 -16.23
N LEU A 31 10.39 -5.73 -17.42
CA LEU A 31 11.12 -5.58 -18.68
C LEU A 31 12.59 -6.00 -18.64
N GLY A 32 12.94 -6.99 -17.83
CA GLY A 32 14.31 -7.49 -17.71
C GLY A 32 15.14 -6.80 -16.63
N ASN A 33 14.63 -5.74 -15.99
CA ASN A 33 15.20 -5.24 -14.75
C ASN A 33 15.12 -6.34 -13.69
N ASP A 34 16.23 -6.59 -13.00
CA ASP A 34 16.26 -7.55 -11.91
C ASP A 34 16.13 -6.82 -10.57
N TYR A 35 15.26 -7.31 -9.72
CA TYR A 35 14.98 -6.78 -8.40
C TYR A 35 15.04 -7.92 -7.41
N GLU A 36 15.48 -7.64 -6.18
CA GLU A 36 15.26 -8.59 -5.10
C GLU A 36 13.75 -8.77 -4.88
N PHE A 37 13.26 -9.99 -5.05
CA PHE A 37 11.85 -10.29 -4.84
C PHE A 37 11.58 -10.62 -3.37
N ARG A 38 10.62 -9.93 -2.77
CA ARG A 38 10.25 -10.06 -1.36
C ARG A 38 8.77 -10.35 -1.22
N MET A 39 8.44 -11.26 -0.31
CA MET A 39 7.07 -11.61 0.04
C MET A 39 6.88 -11.37 1.52
N HIS A 40 5.80 -10.70 1.91
CA HIS A 40 5.48 -10.48 3.32
C HIS A 40 4.22 -11.26 3.70
N PRO A 41 4.36 -12.47 4.29
CA PRO A 41 3.22 -13.23 4.79
C PRO A 41 2.54 -12.53 5.96
N LEU A 42 1.28 -12.90 6.18
CA LEU A 42 0.46 -12.36 7.25
C LEU A 42 1.06 -12.67 8.62
N GLY A 43 1.23 -11.65 9.46
CA GLY A 43 1.72 -11.80 10.84
C GLY A 43 3.23 -12.02 10.98
N ASP A 44 3.97 -12.21 9.89
CA ASP A 44 5.43 -12.35 9.95
C ASP A 44 6.11 -10.99 10.19
N HIS A 45 7.27 -11.01 10.83
CA HIS A 45 8.07 -9.82 11.12
C HIS A 45 9.13 -9.52 10.07
N CYS A 46 9.38 -10.46 9.15
CA CYS A 46 10.39 -10.34 8.12
C CYS A 46 9.83 -10.71 6.75
N PHE A 47 10.51 -10.22 5.72
CA PHE A 47 10.25 -10.66 4.35
C PHE A 47 10.80 -12.06 4.13
N LEU A 48 10.04 -12.87 3.40
CA LEU A 48 10.52 -14.08 2.78
C LEU A 48 11.05 -13.75 1.39
N THR A 49 12.31 -14.09 1.14
CA THR A 49 12.92 -14.03 -0.18
C THR A 49 13.04 -15.45 -0.75
N PRO A 50 12.86 -15.64 -2.06
CA PRO A 50 13.26 -16.87 -2.71
C PRO A 50 14.78 -17.13 -2.52
N GLY A 51 15.22 -18.36 -2.82
CA GLY A 51 16.63 -18.73 -2.70
C GLY A 51 17.56 -17.91 -3.60
N ALA A 52 18.87 -17.97 -3.34
CA ALA A 52 19.90 -17.11 -3.97
C ALA A 52 19.98 -17.19 -5.51
N HIS A 53 19.40 -18.20 -6.13
CA HIS A 53 19.37 -18.38 -7.59
C HIS A 53 18.10 -17.83 -8.25
N PHE A 54 17.22 -17.19 -7.49
CA PHE A 54 16.01 -16.60 -8.03
C PHE A 54 16.29 -15.18 -8.53
N HIS A 55 16.18 -14.99 -9.84
CA HIS A 55 16.29 -13.69 -10.50
C HIS A 55 14.92 -13.25 -11.00
N LEU A 56 14.37 -12.15 -10.47
CA LEU A 56 12.99 -11.75 -10.76
C LEU A 56 12.77 -11.48 -12.26
N ASN A 57 13.81 -11.10 -13.00
CA ASN A 57 13.75 -10.92 -14.44
C ASN A 57 13.45 -12.20 -15.25
N GLU A 58 13.55 -13.40 -14.64
CA GLU A 58 13.19 -14.70 -15.21
C GLU A 58 11.74 -15.11 -14.90
N TRP A 59 11.03 -14.32 -14.09
CA TRP A 59 9.69 -14.63 -13.59
C TRP A 59 8.68 -13.53 -13.92
N GLU A 60 7.42 -13.94 -14.04
CA GLU A 60 6.26 -13.07 -14.16
C GLU A 60 5.40 -13.20 -12.90
N ILE A 61 5.05 -12.06 -12.30
CA ILE A 61 4.14 -12.00 -11.16
C ILE A 61 2.78 -11.53 -11.64
N THR A 62 1.75 -12.34 -11.40
CA THR A 62 0.37 -12.04 -11.77
C THR A 62 -0.53 -11.99 -10.54
N TYR A 63 -1.47 -11.04 -10.52
CA TYR A 63 -2.58 -11.02 -9.60
C TYR A 63 -3.81 -11.65 -10.27
N HIS A 64 -4.44 -12.57 -9.57
CA HIS A 64 -5.70 -13.17 -9.95
C HIS A 64 -6.78 -12.86 -8.92
N LYS A 65 -7.91 -12.31 -9.37
CA LYS A 65 -9.07 -12.08 -8.51
C LYS A 65 -9.67 -13.38 -7.95
N LYS A 66 -10.46 -13.23 -6.89
CA LYS A 66 -11.29 -14.30 -6.34
C LYS A 66 -12.31 -14.76 -7.40
N LYS A 67 -12.41 -16.07 -7.57
CA LYS A 67 -13.50 -16.76 -8.29
C LYS A 67 -14.36 -17.52 -7.27
N ALA A 68 -15.49 -18.08 -7.71
CA ALA A 68 -16.46 -18.73 -6.82
C ALA A 68 -15.82 -19.70 -5.80
N VAL A 69 -14.83 -20.50 -6.24
CA VAL A 69 -14.15 -21.50 -5.40
C VAL A 69 -12.68 -21.12 -5.10
N GLU A 70 -12.08 -20.25 -5.92
CA GLU A 70 -10.65 -19.89 -5.79
C GLU A 70 -10.48 -18.53 -5.11
N PRO A 71 -9.69 -18.40 -4.02
CA PRO A 71 -9.37 -17.10 -3.44
C PRO A 71 -8.58 -16.22 -4.43
N ALA A 72 -8.57 -14.91 -4.19
CA ALA A 72 -7.61 -14.06 -4.88
C ALA A 72 -6.18 -14.51 -4.52
N LYS A 73 -5.24 -14.40 -5.45
CA LYS A 73 -3.87 -14.87 -5.25
C LYS A 73 -2.88 -14.14 -6.13
N PHE A 74 -1.62 -14.10 -5.66
CA PHE A 74 -0.49 -13.92 -6.54
C PHE A 74 -0.07 -15.26 -7.13
N GLN A 75 0.35 -15.25 -8.38
CA GLN A 75 0.97 -16.38 -9.04
C GLN A 75 2.31 -15.93 -9.62
N ILE A 76 3.35 -16.74 -9.37
CA ILE A 76 4.71 -16.47 -9.81
C ILE A 76 5.08 -17.59 -10.79
N LYS A 77 5.31 -17.22 -12.04
CA LYS A 77 5.49 -18.14 -13.16
C LYS A 77 6.77 -17.82 -13.91
N SER A 78 7.61 -18.81 -14.19
CA SER A 78 8.81 -18.58 -14.99
C SER A 78 8.46 -18.20 -16.42
N ILE A 79 9.33 -17.43 -17.05
CA ILE A 79 9.16 -17.00 -18.45
C ILE A 79 9.61 -18.12 -19.42
N SER A 80 10.17 -19.22 -18.91
CA SER A 80 10.57 -20.41 -19.68
C SER A 80 9.41 -21.11 -20.39
N ASN A 81 9.74 -21.91 -21.40
CA ASN A 81 8.81 -22.81 -22.07
C ASN A 81 9.33 -24.26 -22.01
N PRO A 82 8.67 -25.19 -21.28
CA PRO A 82 7.43 -24.98 -20.52
C PRO A 82 7.64 -24.11 -19.26
N PRO A 83 6.56 -23.49 -18.74
CA PRO A 83 6.65 -22.67 -17.55
C PRO A 83 6.65 -23.50 -16.26
N PHE A 84 7.45 -23.05 -15.29
CA PHE A 84 7.47 -23.52 -13.91
C PHE A 84 6.75 -22.52 -13.01
N TYR A 85 6.20 -23.00 -11.90
CA TYR A 85 5.50 -22.16 -10.93
C TYR A 85 6.24 -22.16 -9.61
N HIS A 86 6.47 -20.97 -9.07
CA HIS A 86 7.04 -20.81 -7.74
C HIS A 86 5.92 -20.75 -6.71
N ASN A 87 6.00 -21.60 -5.68
CA ASN A 87 5.03 -21.59 -4.58
C ASN A 87 5.19 -20.30 -3.78
N THR A 88 4.11 -19.56 -3.58
CA THR A 88 4.11 -18.37 -2.72
C THR A 88 3.56 -18.71 -1.33
N PRO A 89 4.19 -18.22 -0.24
CA PRO A 89 3.68 -18.36 1.11
C PRO A 89 2.46 -17.47 1.38
N ILE A 90 2.19 -16.48 0.52
CA ILE A 90 1.09 -15.53 0.65
C ILE A 90 -0.22 -16.18 0.17
N LYS A 91 -1.20 -16.34 1.07
CA LYS A 91 -2.42 -17.10 0.77
C LYS A 91 -3.69 -16.26 0.85
N ASN A 92 -3.74 -15.32 1.78
CA ASN A 92 -4.91 -14.51 2.06
C ASN A 92 -4.80 -13.14 1.38
N ILE A 93 -5.29 -13.06 0.15
CA ILE A 93 -5.31 -11.81 -0.63
C ILE A 93 -6.74 -11.26 -0.71
N ALA A 94 -6.88 -9.95 -0.48
CA ALA A 94 -8.14 -9.25 -0.59
C ALA A 94 -8.56 -9.03 -2.06
N ASP A 95 -9.87 -9.11 -2.33
CA ASP A 95 -10.47 -8.76 -3.63
C ASP A 95 -10.99 -7.30 -3.56
N PRO A 96 -10.55 -6.41 -4.47
CA PRO A 96 -10.95 -5.00 -4.46
C PRO A 96 -12.46 -4.80 -4.64
N ARG A 97 -13.19 -5.76 -5.22
CA ARG A 97 -14.65 -5.64 -5.39
C ARG A 97 -15.43 -5.86 -4.09
N THR A 98 -14.85 -6.60 -3.14
CA THR A 98 -15.48 -6.84 -1.82
C THR A 98 -15.08 -5.81 -0.77
N SER A 99 -14.02 -5.04 -1.01
CA SER A 99 -13.46 -4.09 -0.04
C SER A 99 -13.22 -2.69 -0.62
N ALA A 100 -14.02 -2.31 -1.63
CA ALA A 100 -13.85 -1.11 -2.46
C ALA A 100 -13.76 0.23 -1.70
N GLU A 101 -14.19 0.27 -0.44
CA GLU A 101 -14.16 1.48 0.39
C GLU A 101 -12.74 1.90 0.78
N PHE A 102 -11.84 0.93 1.01
CA PHE A 102 -10.50 1.19 1.55
C PHE A 102 -9.40 0.73 0.58
N PRO A 103 -8.32 1.52 0.41
CA PRO A 103 -7.16 1.09 -0.40
C PRO A 103 -6.50 -0.18 0.16
N ILE A 104 -6.40 -1.22 -0.66
CA ILE A 104 -5.79 -2.49 -0.28
C ILE A 104 -4.28 -2.42 -0.58
N PRO A 105 -3.39 -2.50 0.43
CA PRO A 105 -1.94 -2.49 0.20
C PRO A 105 -1.54 -3.71 -0.65
N LEU A 106 -0.83 -3.50 -1.76
CA LEU A 106 -0.58 -4.56 -2.73
C LEU A 106 0.90 -4.89 -2.88
N ALA A 107 1.69 -3.88 -3.22
CA ALA A 107 3.08 -4.05 -3.59
C ALA A 107 3.88 -2.76 -3.36
N ARG A 108 5.19 -2.92 -3.20
CA ARG A 108 6.14 -1.82 -3.03
C ARG A 108 7.35 -2.07 -3.92
N LEU A 109 7.74 -1.05 -4.67
CA LEU A 109 8.99 -1.01 -5.44
C LEU A 109 9.94 -0.06 -4.72
N GLY A 110 11.17 -0.49 -4.50
CA GLY A 110 12.24 0.38 -4.03
C GLY A 110 13.45 0.28 -4.92
N ILE A 111 14.09 1.42 -5.17
CA ILE A 111 15.05 1.61 -6.25
C ILE A 111 16.30 2.27 -5.70
N VAL A 112 17.47 1.71 -6.00
CA VAL A 112 18.73 2.39 -5.69
C VAL A 112 18.91 3.53 -6.70
N LYS A 113 19.26 4.72 -6.20
CA LYS A 113 19.39 5.93 -7.04
C LYS A 113 20.37 5.74 -8.20
N ASN A 114 21.44 4.96 -7.98
CA ASN A 114 22.52 4.73 -8.95
C ASN A 114 22.34 3.48 -9.83
N ASP A 115 21.27 2.70 -9.65
CA ASP A 115 21.02 1.54 -10.51
C ASP A 115 20.65 1.99 -11.93
N VAL A 116 21.21 1.28 -12.91
CA VAL A 116 20.91 1.50 -14.34
C VAL A 116 19.81 0.55 -14.76
N PHE A 117 18.65 1.12 -15.09
CA PHE A 117 17.49 0.38 -15.55
C PHE A 117 17.36 0.43 -17.06
N ARG A 118 16.43 -0.37 -17.59
CA ARG A 118 16.12 -0.36 -19.01
C ARG A 118 15.55 1.00 -19.43
N GLU A 119 16.07 1.55 -20.52
CA GLU A 119 15.52 2.78 -21.10
C GLU A 119 14.05 2.63 -21.50
N TYR A 120 13.28 3.64 -21.15
CA TYR A 120 11.89 3.79 -21.52
C TYR A 120 11.78 4.01 -23.02
N LYS A 121 11.17 3.04 -23.70
CA LYS A 121 10.75 3.19 -25.09
C LYS A 121 9.28 3.58 -25.11
N LYS A 122 9.01 4.82 -25.53
CA LYS A 122 7.65 5.33 -25.73
C LYS A 122 6.89 4.36 -26.65
N LYS A 123 5.73 3.91 -26.19
CA LYS A 123 4.85 3.06 -26.99
C LYS A 123 3.60 3.85 -27.34
N GLU A 124 3.18 3.76 -28.59
CA GLU A 124 2.05 4.53 -29.15
C GLU A 124 0.66 4.19 -28.56
N LYS A 125 0.53 3.10 -27.80
CA LYS A 125 -0.77 2.61 -27.27
C LYS A 125 -0.90 2.83 -25.76
N ASN A 126 -2.11 3.20 -25.31
CA ASN A 126 -2.74 3.07 -23.97
C ASN A 126 -1.83 2.77 -22.76
N HIS A 127 -0.78 3.58 -22.53
CA HIS A 127 -0.07 3.62 -21.25
C HIS A 127 -0.36 4.94 -20.57
N GLU A 128 -0.74 4.87 -19.30
CA GLU A 128 -0.68 6.00 -18.39
C GLU A 128 0.72 5.99 -17.77
N ILE A 129 1.46 7.06 -18.00
CA ILE A 129 2.85 7.20 -17.56
C ILE A 129 2.82 7.95 -16.23
N LEU A 130 3.43 7.33 -15.21
CA LEU A 130 3.70 7.95 -13.93
C LEU A 130 5.21 8.16 -13.80
N ASP A 131 5.65 9.40 -13.91
CA ASP A 131 7.02 9.78 -13.61
C ASP A 131 7.15 10.10 -12.12
N ILE A 132 8.04 9.38 -11.43
CA ILE A 132 8.24 9.52 -9.98
C ILE A 132 9.29 10.58 -9.65
N GLY A 133 9.90 11.21 -10.64
CA GLY A 133 10.98 12.19 -10.45
C GLY A 133 12.15 11.58 -9.68
N ASP A 134 12.68 12.29 -8.69
CA ASP A 134 13.81 11.83 -7.87
C ASP A 134 13.43 10.84 -6.77
N SER A 135 12.13 10.51 -6.66
CA SER A 135 11.68 9.49 -5.72
C SER A 135 12.24 8.11 -6.06
N ASN A 136 12.39 7.29 -5.04
CA ASN A 136 12.96 5.96 -5.18
C ASN A 136 12.13 4.86 -4.49
N VAL A 137 10.98 5.22 -3.93
CA VAL A 137 9.96 4.31 -3.43
C VAL A 137 8.64 4.53 -4.17
N VAL A 138 7.99 3.44 -4.54
CA VAL A 138 6.62 3.43 -5.08
C VAL A 138 5.79 2.40 -4.33
N GLU A 139 4.72 2.83 -3.70
CA GLU A 139 3.73 2.00 -3.03
C GLU A 139 2.46 1.90 -3.88
N LEU A 140 1.97 0.67 -4.10
CA LEU A 140 0.78 0.38 -4.89
C LEU A 140 -0.33 -0.14 -3.98
N TYR A 141 -1.51 0.46 -4.10
CA TYR A 141 -2.73 0.05 -3.41
C TYR A 141 -3.83 -0.25 -4.43
N LEU A 142 -4.50 -1.39 -4.32
CA LEU A 142 -5.70 -1.66 -5.13
C LEU A 142 -6.89 -0.87 -4.59
N VAL A 143 -7.63 -0.27 -5.51
CA VAL A 143 -8.85 0.47 -5.24
C VAL A 143 -9.90 0.16 -6.30
N SER A 144 -11.16 0.48 -6.03
CA SER A 144 -12.19 0.49 -7.08
C SER A 144 -11.86 1.53 -8.17
N SER A 145 -12.24 1.25 -9.42
CA SER A 145 -12.23 2.25 -10.50
C SER A 145 -13.05 3.50 -10.19
N THR A 146 -14.03 3.39 -9.28
CA THR A 146 -14.85 4.51 -8.80
C THR A 146 -14.31 5.19 -7.54
N PHE A 147 -13.21 4.69 -6.97
CA PHE A 147 -12.60 5.26 -5.77
C PHE A 147 -12.27 6.75 -5.97
N ASN A 148 -12.65 7.59 -5.01
CA ASN A 148 -12.37 9.01 -5.05
C ASN A 148 -11.54 9.40 -3.83
N LEU A 149 -10.29 9.81 -4.07
CA LEU A 149 -9.34 10.16 -3.01
C LEU A 149 -9.85 11.32 -2.15
N ASN A 150 -10.46 12.34 -2.74
CA ASN A 150 -11.00 13.49 -2.00
C ASN A 150 -12.18 13.11 -1.11
N SER A 151 -13.08 12.27 -1.61
CA SER A 151 -14.18 11.74 -0.80
C SER A 151 -13.67 10.87 0.33
N PHE A 152 -12.67 10.01 0.05
CA PHE A 152 -12.04 9.17 1.06
C PHE A 152 -11.39 10.00 2.17
N LEU A 153 -10.60 11.02 1.81
CA LEU A 153 -9.96 11.95 2.75
C LEU A 153 -10.97 12.60 3.71
N ARG A 154 -12.13 13.04 3.19
CA ARG A 154 -13.16 13.71 3.99
C ARG A 154 -13.92 12.75 4.90
N LYS A 155 -14.14 11.53 4.44
CA LYS A 155 -14.94 10.52 5.13
C LYS A 155 -14.13 9.73 6.16
N TRP A 156 -12.90 9.39 5.82
CA TRP A 156 -12.03 8.46 6.55
C TRP A 156 -10.72 9.12 6.99
N GLU A 157 -10.81 10.35 7.50
CA GLU A 157 -9.66 11.19 7.86
C GLU A 157 -8.61 10.53 8.77
N VAL A 158 -9.02 9.79 9.80
CA VAL A 158 -8.08 9.10 10.72
C VAL A 158 -7.40 7.93 10.01
N PHE A 159 -8.14 7.19 9.19
CA PHE A 159 -7.57 6.08 8.45
C PHE A 159 -6.66 6.54 7.32
N GLU A 160 -7.02 7.63 6.65
CA GLU A 160 -6.15 8.23 5.65
C GLU A 160 -4.83 8.68 6.25
N LEU A 161 -4.86 9.28 7.45
CA LEU A 161 -3.64 9.61 8.17
C LEU A 161 -2.76 8.37 8.37
N ILE A 162 -3.34 7.25 8.82
CA ILE A 162 -2.60 5.98 8.97
C ILE A 162 -2.03 5.51 7.62
N TYR A 163 -2.79 5.56 6.52
CA TYR A 163 -2.26 5.23 5.18
C TYR A 163 -1.09 6.12 4.76
N THR A 164 -1.13 7.38 5.16
CA THR A 164 -0.10 8.37 4.88
C THR A 164 1.15 8.11 5.69
N VAL A 165 1.06 7.85 7.00
CA VAL A 165 2.24 7.74 7.86
C VAL A 165 2.76 6.32 8.05
N ALA A 166 1.89 5.30 7.97
CA ALA A 166 2.30 3.93 8.23
C ALA A 166 3.07 3.35 7.03
N PRO A 167 4.13 2.57 7.29
CA PRO A 167 4.79 1.78 6.26
C PRO A 167 3.84 0.67 5.80
N MET A 168 3.97 0.22 4.55
CA MET A 168 3.10 -0.81 3.97
C MET A 168 3.06 -2.10 4.81
N GLU A 169 4.17 -2.45 5.46
CA GLU A 169 4.36 -3.61 6.33
C GLU A 169 3.42 -3.60 7.54
N TYR A 170 3.09 -2.41 8.07
CA TYR A 170 2.17 -2.27 9.21
C TYR A 170 0.80 -2.88 8.91
N PHE A 171 0.35 -2.84 7.66
CA PHE A 171 -0.93 -3.41 7.25
C PHE A 171 -0.92 -4.95 7.15
N VAL A 172 0.22 -5.60 7.42
CA VAL A 172 0.35 -7.06 7.39
C VAL A 172 0.64 -7.64 8.77
N ASN A 173 1.33 -6.91 9.65
CA ASN A 173 1.71 -7.41 10.98
C ASN A 173 1.42 -6.44 12.14
N GLY A 174 1.00 -5.21 11.84
CA GLY A 174 0.72 -4.18 12.84
C GLY A 174 1.95 -3.69 13.60
N LYS A 175 3.15 -3.82 13.02
CA LYS A 175 4.42 -3.43 13.63
C LYS A 175 5.12 -2.32 12.86
N PHE A 176 5.76 -1.41 13.58
CA PHE A 176 6.72 -0.50 13.00
C PHE A 176 8.09 -1.18 13.01
N VAL A 177 8.58 -1.50 11.83
CA VAL A 177 9.97 -1.94 11.68
C VAL A 177 10.83 -0.68 11.59
N PRO A 178 11.77 -0.46 12.54
CA PRO A 178 12.70 0.68 12.51
C PRO A 178 13.53 0.60 11.21
N GLY A 179 13.21 1.47 10.25
CA GLY A 179 13.75 1.41 8.89
C GLY A 179 12.73 1.74 7.80
N PHE A 180 11.44 1.43 8.01
CA PHE A 180 10.38 1.75 7.03
C PHE A 180 9.48 2.92 7.43
N PHE A 181 9.36 3.21 8.73
CA PHE A 181 8.48 4.28 9.23
C PHE A 181 9.09 5.68 9.03
N THR A 182 10.36 5.85 9.38
CA THR A 182 11.05 7.15 9.34
C THR A 182 11.09 7.79 7.96
N PRO A 183 11.45 7.07 6.86
CA PRO A 183 11.59 7.70 5.55
C PRO A 183 10.28 8.33 5.04
N LYS A 184 9.15 7.68 5.33
CA LYS A 184 7.84 8.18 4.93
C LYS A 184 7.48 9.46 5.68
N LEU A 185 7.79 9.54 6.98
CA LEU A 185 7.61 10.77 7.76
C LEU A 185 8.52 11.89 7.28
N GLU A 186 9.81 11.61 7.06
CA GLU A 186 10.76 12.58 6.52
C GLU A 186 10.27 13.14 5.18
N ALA A 187 9.74 12.28 4.30
CA ALA A 187 9.16 12.70 3.03
C ALA A 187 7.88 13.55 3.16
N ILE A 188 7.11 13.38 4.25
CA ILE A 188 5.91 14.19 4.52
C ILE A 188 6.29 15.57 5.08
N TYR A 189 7.31 15.63 5.94
CA TYR A 189 7.71 16.84 6.67
C TYR A 189 8.95 17.53 6.10
N SER A 190 9.41 17.14 4.91
CA SER A 190 10.50 17.82 4.21
C SER A 190 10.19 19.31 4.02
N ASN A 191 11.19 20.15 4.33
CA ASN A 191 11.12 21.60 4.09
C ASN A 191 11.37 21.97 2.61
N ASP A 192 12.00 21.08 1.86
CA ASP A 192 12.09 21.15 0.40
C ASP A 192 10.79 20.57 -0.18
N GLU A 193 10.28 21.15 -1.28
CA GLU A 193 9.00 20.86 -1.97
C GLU A 193 8.41 19.45 -1.78
N PRO A 194 7.07 19.27 -1.77
CA PRO A 194 6.43 18.04 -1.29
C PRO A 194 7.09 16.78 -1.84
N SER A 195 7.75 16.00 -0.98
CA SER A 195 8.48 14.77 -1.35
C SER A 195 7.64 13.50 -1.21
N PHE A 196 6.33 13.66 -0.95
CA PHE A 196 5.37 12.57 -0.88
C PHE A 196 4.17 12.89 -1.78
N PHE A 197 3.91 12.00 -2.74
CA PHE A 197 2.90 12.22 -3.76
C PHE A 197 1.91 11.06 -3.82
N LYS A 198 0.70 11.34 -4.32
CA LYS A 198 -0.37 10.35 -4.53
C LYS A 198 -1.05 10.57 -5.87
N ALA A 199 -1.29 9.50 -6.61
CA ALA A 199 -2.11 9.52 -7.82
C ALA A 199 -2.94 8.24 -7.93
N LYS A 200 -4.15 8.36 -8.50
CA LYS A 200 -4.98 7.21 -8.82
C LYS A 200 -5.00 6.99 -10.32
N ILE A 201 -4.75 5.76 -10.72
CA ILE A 201 -4.70 5.34 -12.11
C ILE A 201 -5.70 4.20 -12.32
N ASN A 202 -6.65 4.35 -13.25
CA ASN A 202 -7.62 3.30 -13.54
C ASN A 202 -6.99 2.25 -14.46
N LEU A 203 -6.95 1.00 -14.02
CA LEU A 203 -6.48 -0.11 -14.85
C LEU A 203 -7.55 -0.53 -15.86
N ASN A 204 -8.79 -0.64 -15.38
CA ASN A 204 -10.00 -0.92 -16.15
C ASN A 204 -11.24 -0.31 -15.46
N ASP A 205 -12.42 -0.64 -15.97
CA ASP A 205 -13.69 -0.08 -15.48
C ASP A 205 -14.10 -0.56 -14.08
N GLN A 206 -13.38 -1.53 -13.49
CA GLN A 206 -13.67 -2.07 -12.17
C GLN A 206 -12.59 -1.75 -11.14
N VAL A 207 -11.34 -1.63 -11.56
CA VAL A 207 -10.18 -1.54 -10.66
C VAL A 207 -9.24 -0.43 -11.07
N GLY A 208 -8.81 0.32 -10.06
CA GLY A 208 -7.70 1.26 -10.15
C GLY A 208 -6.58 0.89 -9.19
N VAL A 209 -5.47 1.59 -9.34
CA VAL A 209 -4.34 1.57 -8.42
C VAL A 209 -4.15 2.97 -7.88
N LEU A 210 -4.18 3.12 -6.57
CA LEU A 210 -3.67 4.30 -5.89
C LEU A 210 -2.17 4.08 -5.70
N VAL A 211 -1.37 5.02 -6.22
CA VAL A 211 0.08 4.98 -6.19
C VAL A 211 0.57 6.09 -5.28
N ASN A 212 1.40 5.75 -4.30
CA ASN A 212 2.18 6.73 -3.55
C ASN A 212 3.65 6.64 -3.97
N TRP A 213 4.36 7.75 -4.03
CA TRP A 213 5.81 7.73 -4.24
C TRP A 213 6.51 8.80 -3.41
N PHE A 214 7.72 8.46 -2.96
CA PHE A 214 8.54 9.27 -2.06
C PHE A 214 10.01 8.81 -2.06
N SER A 215 10.86 9.54 -1.35
CA SER A 215 12.28 9.24 -1.18
C SER A 215 12.58 8.47 0.12
N ASP A 216 13.47 7.50 0.04
CA ASP A 216 14.00 6.71 1.16
C ASP A 216 15.50 6.48 0.96
N ASP A 217 16.30 7.18 1.77
CA ASP A 217 17.77 7.12 1.70
C ASP A 217 18.36 5.81 2.25
N ASN A 218 17.54 4.91 2.80
CA ASN A 218 18.00 3.57 3.16
C ASN A 218 18.11 2.64 1.94
N ILE A 219 17.60 3.04 0.77
CA ILE A 219 17.71 2.29 -0.49
C ILE A 219 18.90 2.84 -1.30
N ASP A 220 20.09 2.57 -0.79
CA ASP A 220 21.38 3.08 -1.29
C ASP A 220 22.24 2.01 -1.99
N GLY A 221 21.78 0.76 -2.04
CA GLY A 221 22.49 -0.39 -2.58
C GLY A 221 23.43 -1.08 -1.58
N VAL A 222 23.74 -0.44 -0.45
CA VAL A 222 24.57 -0.99 0.63
C VAL A 222 23.69 -1.56 1.75
N LYS A 223 22.80 -0.75 2.32
CA LYS A 223 21.80 -1.19 3.31
C LYS A 223 20.71 -2.00 2.63
N GLN A 224 20.28 -1.56 1.46
CA GLN A 224 19.17 -2.17 0.75
C GLN A 224 19.33 -2.02 -0.76
N ARG A 225 19.31 -3.15 -1.47
CA ARG A 225 19.30 -3.20 -2.94
C ARG A 225 17.91 -2.87 -3.49
N SER A 226 17.83 -2.63 -4.79
CA SER A 226 16.54 -2.47 -5.48
C SER A 226 15.69 -3.74 -5.32
N PHE A 227 14.41 -3.57 -5.01
CA PHE A 227 13.53 -4.65 -4.62
C PHE A 227 12.10 -4.44 -5.10
N PHE A 228 11.37 -5.55 -5.24
CA PHE A 228 9.93 -5.56 -5.42
C PHE A 228 9.30 -6.46 -4.36
N SER A 229 8.43 -5.87 -3.53
CA SER A 229 7.71 -6.55 -2.46
C SER A 229 6.24 -6.75 -2.81
N VAL A 230 5.69 -7.91 -2.44
CA VAL A 230 4.24 -8.16 -2.41
C VAL A 230 3.78 -8.53 -0.99
N TYR A 231 2.55 -8.17 -0.64
CA TYR A 231 2.05 -8.23 0.74
C TYR A 231 0.81 -9.11 0.86
N GLU A 232 0.75 -9.95 1.89
CA GLU A 232 -0.46 -10.68 2.27
C GLU A 232 -1.47 -9.76 2.95
N ASN A 233 -2.37 -9.22 2.15
CA ASN A 233 -3.20 -8.08 2.54
C ASN A 233 -4.62 -8.44 2.98
N GLY A 234 -4.97 -9.72 3.15
CA GLY A 234 -6.34 -10.14 3.45
C GLY A 234 -6.90 -9.64 4.79
N GLU A 235 -6.04 -9.26 5.73
CA GLU A 235 -6.44 -8.75 7.05
C GLU A 235 -6.06 -7.27 7.27
N TYR A 236 -5.72 -6.53 6.22
CA TYR A 236 -5.24 -5.15 6.33
C TYR A 236 -6.16 -4.22 7.14
N LEU A 237 -7.49 -4.37 6.99
CA LEU A 237 -8.47 -3.57 7.73
C LEU A 237 -8.41 -3.83 9.23
N LYS A 238 -8.02 -5.03 9.65
CA LYS A 238 -7.85 -5.37 11.07
C LYS A 238 -6.77 -4.49 11.69
N TYR A 239 -5.62 -4.40 11.02
CA TYR A 239 -4.47 -3.60 11.47
C TYR A 239 -4.74 -2.09 11.39
N LEU A 240 -5.44 -1.64 10.35
CA LEU A 240 -5.87 -0.25 10.19
C LEU A 240 -6.86 0.18 11.27
N ALA A 241 -7.98 -0.54 11.42
CA ALA A 241 -9.07 -0.15 12.31
C ALA A 241 -8.69 -0.26 13.80
N CYS A 242 -7.83 -1.23 14.15
CA CYS A 242 -7.44 -1.48 15.53
C CYS A 242 -6.13 -0.79 15.93
N ALA A 243 -5.52 0.00 15.04
CA ALA A 243 -4.30 0.74 15.32
C ALA A 243 -4.44 1.60 16.60
N PRO A 244 -3.52 1.47 17.58
CA PRO A 244 -3.58 2.26 18.80
C PRO A 244 -3.26 3.75 18.54
N ILE A 245 -4.26 4.58 18.84
CA ILE A 245 -4.41 6.03 18.86
C ILE A 245 -4.05 6.76 20.16
N ASN A 246 -3.01 7.58 20.28
CA ASN A 246 -3.04 8.64 21.30
C ASN A 246 -2.64 10.02 20.75
N TYR A 247 -2.97 11.06 21.50
CA TYR A 247 -2.59 12.44 21.20
C TYR A 247 -1.70 12.98 22.29
N TYR A 248 -0.63 13.68 21.93
CA TYR A 248 0.14 14.50 22.85
C TYR A 248 -0.26 15.97 22.70
N TYR A 249 -0.28 16.69 23.80
CA TYR A 249 -0.68 18.09 23.87
C TYR A 249 0.53 18.99 24.14
N PRO A 250 0.47 20.29 23.81
CA PRO A 250 1.57 21.23 24.06
C PRO A 250 1.98 21.37 25.53
N ASP A 251 1.11 20.99 26.47
CA ASP A 251 1.40 20.97 27.90
C ASP A 251 2.14 19.70 28.36
N GLY A 252 2.53 18.83 27.42
CA GLY A 252 3.21 17.56 27.67
C GLY A 252 2.28 16.42 28.09
N SER A 253 0.98 16.67 28.28
CA SER A 253 0.02 15.62 28.59
C SER A 253 -0.28 14.73 27.38
N LYS A 254 -0.80 13.52 27.64
CA LYS A 254 -1.22 12.57 26.59
C LYS A 254 -2.64 12.08 26.82
N SER A 255 -3.41 11.93 25.74
CA SER A 255 -4.71 11.28 25.81
C SER A 255 -4.57 9.79 26.13
N PRO A 256 -5.62 9.15 26.70
CA PRO A 256 -5.67 7.70 26.76
C PRO A 256 -5.56 7.09 25.36
N THR A 257 -4.85 5.97 25.25
CA THR A 257 -4.76 5.22 23.98
C THR A 257 -6.09 4.57 23.65
N ARG A 258 -6.59 4.75 22.42
CA ARG A 258 -7.81 4.10 21.91
C ARG A 258 -7.59 3.59 20.48
N GLU A 259 -8.36 2.60 20.03
CA GLU A 259 -8.26 2.10 18.66
C GLU A 259 -8.65 3.17 17.64
N ALA A 260 -8.01 3.19 16.46
CA ALA A 260 -8.25 4.16 15.39
C ALA A 260 -9.72 4.24 14.97
N ARG A 261 -10.43 3.10 14.93
CA ARG A 261 -11.87 3.05 14.66
C ARG A 261 -12.69 3.92 15.61
N VAL A 262 -12.29 4.07 16.88
CA VAL A 262 -13.01 4.87 17.87
C VAL A 262 -12.89 6.35 17.53
N HIS A 263 -11.68 6.79 17.16
CA HIS A 263 -11.45 8.16 16.70
C HIS A 263 -12.18 8.43 15.39
N GLN A 264 -12.10 7.50 14.43
CA GLN A 264 -12.73 7.63 13.13
C GLN A 264 -14.26 7.71 13.23
N LEU A 265 -14.90 6.78 13.94
CA LEU A 265 -16.35 6.78 14.13
C LEU A 265 -16.82 8.02 14.91
N GLY A 266 -16.05 8.46 15.91
CA GLY A 266 -16.33 9.68 16.65
C GLY A 266 -16.38 10.91 15.74
N ARG A 267 -15.47 11.02 14.76
CA ARG A 267 -15.43 12.12 13.79
C ARG A 267 -16.46 11.99 12.66
N ALA A 268 -16.81 10.75 12.29
CA ALA A 268 -17.83 10.46 11.28
C ALA A 268 -19.27 10.63 11.82
N SER A 269 -19.45 10.64 13.15
CA SER A 269 -20.75 10.83 13.78
C SER A 269 -21.43 12.12 13.31
N GLY A 270 -22.65 11.99 12.79
CA GLY A 270 -23.43 13.11 12.23
C GLY A 270 -22.97 13.62 10.86
N ARG A 271 -21.91 13.04 10.26
CA ARG A 271 -21.45 13.36 8.89
C ARG A 271 -21.70 12.22 7.89
N MET A 272 -21.84 11.00 8.40
CA MET A 272 -22.09 9.78 7.64
C MET A 272 -23.57 9.42 7.68
N ASP A 273 -24.06 8.75 6.62
CA ASP A 273 -25.39 8.15 6.64
C ASP A 273 -25.54 7.19 7.84
N PRO A 274 -26.67 7.19 8.57
CA PRO A 274 -26.84 6.34 9.75
C PRO A 274 -26.70 4.84 9.47
N GLY A 275 -27.24 4.35 8.34
CA GLY A 275 -27.15 2.95 7.97
C GLY A 275 -25.71 2.54 7.64
N GLU A 276 -25.01 3.40 6.90
CA GLU A 276 -23.59 3.23 6.62
C GLU A 276 -22.73 3.26 7.90
N TYR A 277 -23.01 4.21 8.80
CA TYR A 277 -22.31 4.33 10.08
C TYR A 277 -22.46 3.06 10.92
N HIS A 278 -23.68 2.54 11.04
CA HIS A 278 -23.95 1.30 11.78
C HIS A 278 -23.25 0.10 11.16
N HIS A 279 -23.31 -0.03 9.83
CA HIS A 279 -22.60 -1.08 9.11
C HIS A 279 -21.09 -1.09 9.43
N TRP A 280 -20.42 0.05 9.29
CA TRP A 280 -18.98 0.13 9.55
C TRP A 280 -18.62 -0.03 11.03
N LYS A 281 -19.46 0.48 11.93
CA LYS A 281 -19.31 0.26 13.36
C LYS A 281 -19.29 -1.24 13.68
N ASP A 282 -20.25 -2.00 13.17
CA ASP A 282 -20.36 -3.45 13.42
C ASP A 282 -19.15 -4.20 12.84
N VAL A 283 -18.73 -3.84 11.61
CA VAL A 283 -17.53 -4.41 10.98
C VAL A 283 -16.28 -4.15 11.84
N PHE A 284 -16.06 -2.91 12.29
CA PHE A 284 -14.87 -2.59 13.09
C PHE A 284 -14.92 -3.19 14.50
N GLU A 285 -16.09 -3.34 15.10
CA GLU A 285 -16.26 -4.04 16.37
C GLU A 285 -15.93 -5.53 16.26
N ALA A 286 -16.36 -6.18 15.17
CA ALA A 286 -15.98 -7.57 14.89
C ALA A 286 -14.46 -7.73 14.72
N LEU A 287 -13.80 -6.82 14.00
CA LEU A 287 -12.34 -6.82 13.84
C LEU A 287 -11.61 -6.63 15.17
N SER A 288 -12.05 -5.70 16.02
CA SER A 288 -11.49 -5.50 17.37
C SER A 288 -11.67 -6.76 18.24
N GLY A 289 -12.83 -7.42 18.15
CA GLY A 289 -13.06 -8.69 18.81
C GLY A 289 -12.06 -9.78 18.40
N GLN A 290 -11.73 -9.86 17.11
CA GLN A 290 -10.71 -10.79 16.59
C GLN A 290 -9.31 -10.48 17.12
N VAL A 291 -8.90 -9.20 17.08
CA VAL A 291 -7.60 -8.74 17.62
C VAL A 291 -7.44 -9.11 19.09
N LYS A 292 -8.49 -8.86 19.91
CA LYS A 292 -8.50 -9.21 21.33
C LYS A 292 -8.43 -10.72 21.56
N LYS A 293 -9.19 -11.51 20.80
CA LYS A 293 -9.18 -12.98 20.88
C LYS A 293 -7.81 -13.56 20.52
N GLN A 294 -7.16 -13.00 19.50
CA GLN A 294 -5.81 -13.38 19.05
C GLN A 294 -4.70 -12.80 19.94
N LYS A 295 -5.03 -11.92 20.91
CA LYS A 295 -4.08 -11.22 21.78
C LYS A 295 -2.99 -10.46 21.00
N LEU A 296 -3.34 -9.93 19.83
CA LEU A 296 -2.39 -9.19 19.01
C LEU A 296 -2.01 -7.88 19.70
N LYS A 297 -0.71 -7.61 19.74
CA LYS A 297 -0.15 -6.33 20.21
C LYS A 297 0.26 -5.51 19.00
N LEU A 298 -0.49 -4.46 18.70
CA LEU A 298 -0.20 -3.56 17.59
C LEU A 298 0.63 -2.38 18.08
N ASP A 299 1.54 -1.89 17.25
CA ASP A 299 2.30 -0.68 17.55
C ASP A 299 1.42 0.55 17.29
N GLY A 300 1.53 1.56 18.15
CA GLY A 300 0.61 2.69 18.19
C GLY A 300 1.17 3.99 17.62
N PHE A 301 0.29 4.83 17.10
CA PHE A 301 0.59 6.18 16.64
C PHE A 301 0.38 7.17 17.78
N SER A 302 1.36 8.05 18.00
CA SER A 302 1.25 9.20 18.90
C SER A 302 1.25 10.46 18.07
N LEU A 303 0.12 11.17 18.04
CA LEU A 303 -0.12 12.31 17.15
C LEU A 303 -0.12 13.63 17.93
N GLU A 304 0.33 14.73 17.33
CA GLU A 304 0.17 16.04 17.96
C GLU A 304 -1.29 16.49 17.92
N ALA A 305 -1.80 17.03 19.02
CA ALA A 305 -3.10 17.68 19.03
C ALA A 305 -2.98 19.10 18.46
N ALA A 306 -3.38 19.30 17.19
CA ALA A 306 -3.45 20.63 16.58
C ALA A 306 -4.46 21.54 17.33
N ARG A 307 -4.01 22.71 17.81
CA ARG A 307 -4.91 23.77 18.29
C ARG A 307 -5.53 24.48 17.09
N MET A 308 -6.85 24.46 16.96
CA MET A 308 -7.56 25.26 15.96
C MET A 308 -7.38 26.76 16.26
N ASN A 309 -6.37 27.40 15.65
CA ASN A 309 -6.38 28.84 15.47
C ASN A 309 -7.13 29.16 14.18
N ARG A 310 -8.22 29.95 14.28
CA ARG A 310 -9.21 30.30 13.24
C ARG A 310 -8.67 30.94 11.95
N ARG A 311 -7.35 30.94 11.69
CA ARG A 311 -6.77 31.59 10.51
C ARG A 311 -5.78 30.77 9.69
N ASN A 312 -5.34 29.58 10.11
CA ASN A 312 -4.42 28.80 9.28
C ASN A 312 -4.92 27.38 9.10
N ARG A 313 -4.71 26.90 7.86
CA ARG A 313 -4.92 25.52 7.42
C ARG A 313 -4.37 24.54 8.45
N LEU A 314 -5.04 23.38 8.54
CA LEU A 314 -4.56 22.20 9.27
C LEU A 314 -3.05 22.03 9.05
N LEU A 315 -2.29 22.43 10.05
CA LEU A 315 -0.93 21.96 10.29
C LEU A 315 -1.12 20.71 11.15
N PHE A 316 -0.69 19.58 10.62
CA PHE A 316 -0.65 18.30 11.31
C PHE A 316 0.64 18.17 12.11
#